data_AF-A0A1B4WGE7-F1
#
_entry.id   AF-A0A1B4WGE7-F1
#
_cell.length_a   1.000
_cell.length_b   1.000
_cell.length_c   1.000
_cell.angle_alpha   90.00
_cell.angle_beta   90.00
_cell.angle_gamma   90.00
#
_symmetry.space_group_name_H-M   'P 1'
#
loop_
_entity.id
_entity.type
_entity.pdbx_description
1 polymer ?
#
loop_
_entity_poly.entity_id
_entity_poly.type
_entity_poly.pdbx_seq_one_letter_code
_entity_poly.pdbx_strand_id
1 'polypeptide(L)' 'MTKKILIIEDEKNLARFVSLELQHEGYEVIVEVNGREGLETALEKEFDLILLDLMLPEMDGFEV' A
#
# COMPACT_ATOMS: atom_id res chain seq x y z
N MET A 1 -11.50 -9.11 -14.33
CA MET A 1 -11.16 -8.96 -12.90
C MET A 1 -10.14 -7.85 -12.82
N THR A 2 -10.47 -6.77 -12.14
CA THR A 2 -9.54 -5.66 -11.90
C THR A 2 -8.51 -6.14 -10.88
N LYS A 3 -7.21 -5.92 -11.14
CA LYS A 3 -6.13 -6.30 -10.24
C LYS A 3 -6.04 -5.31 -9.08
N LYS A 4 -5.85 -5.80 -7.85
CA LYS A 4 -5.88 -5.00 -6.62
C LYS A 4 -4.49 -4.86 -6.01
N ILE A 5 -4.11 -3.62 -5.70
CA ILE A 5 -2.79 -3.26 -5.18
C ILE A 5 -2.96 -2.57 -3.82
N LEU A 6 -2.15 -2.97 -2.85
CA LEU A 6 -1.99 -2.27 -1.57
C LEU A 6 -0.69 -1.48 -1.61
N ILE A 7 -0.73 -0.21 -1.20
CA ILE A 7 0.45 0.62 -0.95
C ILE A 7 0.52 0.90 0.55
N ILE A 8 1.67 0.66 1.17
CA ILE A 8 1.97 0.97 2.57
C ILE A 8 3.14 1.95 2.57
N GLU A 9 2.84 3.24 2.76
CA GLU A 9 3.78 4.35 2.56
C GLU A 9 3.33 5.57 3.39
N ASP A 10 4.19 6.09 4.27
CA ASP A 10 3.84 7.21 5.14
C ASP A 10 3.96 8.57 4.44
N GLU A 11 4.80 8.68 3.39
CA GLU A 11 4.92 9.89 2.60
C GLU A 11 3.72 10.08 1.65
N LYS A 12 2.70 10.78 2.15
CA LYS A 12 1.40 11.01 1.45
C LYS A 12 1.51 11.50 0.00
N ASN A 13 2.53 12.29 -0.33
CA ASN A 13 2.71 12.80 -1.69
C ASN A 13 3.18 11.69 -2.64
N LEU A 14 4.13 10.87 -2.20
CA LEU A 14 4.62 9.72 -2.95
C LEU A 14 3.52 8.68 -3.11
N ALA A 15 2.85 8.31 -2.01
CA ALA A 15 1.73 7.36 -2.03
C ALA A 15 0.62 7.80 -3.00
N ARG A 16 0.26 9.09 -2.98
CA ARG A 16 -0.75 9.65 -3.89
C ARG A 16 -0.28 9.62 -5.35
N PHE A 17 0.97 9.97 -5.61
CA PHE A 17 1.53 9.94 -6.96
C PHE A 17 1.47 8.52 -7.55
N VAL A 18 1.98 7.53 -6.81
CA VAL A 18 1.98 6.12 -7.25
C VAL A 18 0.55 5.59 -7.40
N SER A 19 -0.35 5.91 -6.46
CA SER A 19 -1.75 5.52 -6.53
C SER A 19 -2.45 6.06 -7.77
N LEU A 20 -2.18 7.31 -8.18
CA LEU A 20 -2.81 7.91 -9.36
C LEU A 20 -2.34 7.24 -10.65
N GLU A 21 -1.04 6.94 -10.78
CA GLU A 21 -0.50 6.23 -11.94
C GLU A 21 -1.07 4.81 -12.05
N LEU A 22 -1.14 4.07 -10.94
CA LEU A 22 -1.73 2.73 -10.94
C LEU A 22 -3.23 2.75 -11.24
N GLN A 23 -3.97 3.71 -10.68
CA GLN A 23 -5.40 3.85 -11.01
C GLN A 23 -5.61 4.22 -12.48
N HIS A 24 -4.74 5.04 -13.07
CA HIS A 24 -4.77 5.38 -14.50
C HIS A 24 -4.55 4.14 -15.39
N GLU A 25 -3.67 3.23 -14.99
CA GLU A 25 -3.46 1.94 -15.65
C GLU A 25 -4.58 0.91 -15.39
N GLY A 26 -5.60 1.28 -14.63
CA GLY A 26 -6.80 0.47 -14.40
C GLY A 26 -6.71 -0.49 -13.22
N TYR A 27 -5.80 -0.27 -12.27
CA TYR A 27 -5.73 -1.03 -11.02
C TYR A 27 -6.69 -0.47 -9.95
N GLU A 28 -7.20 -1.35 -9.08
CA GLU A 28 -7.81 -0.92 -7.82
C GLU A 28 -6.70 -0.72 -6.78
N VAL A 29 -6.62 0.46 -6.17
CA VAL A 29 -5.53 0.81 -5.25
C VAL A 29 -6.10 1.15 -3.86
N ILE A 30 -5.52 0.55 -2.83
CA ILE A 30 -5.71 0.93 -1.43
C ILE A 30 -4.38 1.45 -0.90
N VAL A 31 -4.43 2.51 -0.08
CA VAL A 31 -3.25 3.12 0.52
C VAL A 31 -3.43 3.13 2.04
N GLU A 32 -2.43 2.61 2.75
CA GLU A 32 -2.28 2.72 4.21
C GLU A 32 -1.00 3.51 4.51
N VAL A 33 -1.01 4.32 5.58
CA VAL A 33 0.05 5.29 5.88
C VAL A 33 0.96 4.90 7.05
N ASN A 34 0.84 3.67 7.53
CA ASN A 34 1.69 3.09 8.56
C ASN A 34 1.69 1.56 8.45
N GLY A 35 2.72 0.93 9.02
CA GLY A 35 2.91 -0.52 8.94
C GLY A 35 1.81 -1.33 9.62
N ARG A 36 1.21 -0.82 10.70
CA ARG A 36 0.16 -1.56 11.44
C ARG A 36 -1.12 -1.69 10.62
N GLU A 37 -1.67 -0.57 10.15
CA GLU A 37 -2.86 -0.56 9.29
C GLU A 37 -2.59 -1.30 7.98
N GLY A 38 -1.37 -1.14 7.44
CA GLY A 38 -0.90 -1.88 6.27
C GLY A 38 -0.94 -3.40 6.46
N LEU A 39 -0.38 -3.91 7.55
CA LEU A 39 -0.38 -5.33 7.89
C LEU A 39 -1.80 -5.86 8.12
N GLU A 40 -2.61 -5.14 8.90
CA GLU A 40 -4.01 -5.52 9.15
C GLU A 40 -4.80 -5.62 7.83
N THR A 41 -4.70 -4.61 6.97
CA THR A 41 -5.35 -4.63 5.65
C THR A 41 -4.82 -5.77 4.76
N ALA A 42 -3.52 -6.04 4.76
CA ALA A 42 -2.91 -7.12 3.97
C ALA A 42 -3.37 -8.52 4.41
N LEU A 43 -3.67 -8.70 5.70
CA LEU A 43 -4.15 -9.97 6.25
C LEU A 43 -5.67 -10.15 6.08
N GLU A 44 -6.45 -9.07 6.06
CA GLU A 44 -7.91 -9.13 5.96
C GLU A 44 -8.45 -9.21 4.53
N LYS A 45 -7.67 -8.78 3.53
CA LYS A 45 -8.10 -8.66 2.13
C LYS A 45 -7.12 -9.33 1.19
N GLU A 46 -7.60 -9.79 0.05
CA GLU A 46 -6.74 -10.32 -1.01
C GLU A 46 -6.21 -9.19 -1.91
N PHE A 47 -4.91 -9.22 -2.19
CA PHE A 47 -4.22 -8.32 -3.10
C PHE A 47 -3.37 -9.11 -4.08
N ASP A 48 -3.24 -8.60 -5.31
CA ASP A 48 -2.36 -9.16 -6.33
C ASP A 48 -0.91 -8.66 -6.18
N LEU A 49 -0.71 -7.51 -5.55
CA LEU A 49 0.58 -6.88 -5.29
C LEU A 49 0.49 -5.99 -4.04
N ILE A 50 1.57 -5.98 -3.26
CA ILE A 50 1.79 -5.04 -2.17
C ILE A 50 3.06 -4.24 -2.48
N LEU A 51 2.97 -2.91 -2.43
CA LEU A 51 4.09 -2.00 -2.43
C LEU A 51 4.29 -1.51 -1.00
N LEU A 52 5.44 -1.84 -0.42
CA LEU A 52 5.73 -1.62 1.00
C LEU A 52 6.99 -0.78 1.13
N ASP A 53 6.87 0.38 1.76
CA ASP A 53 8.02 1.10 2.26
C ASP A 53 8.65 0.35 3.45
N LEU A 54 9.97 0.29 3.46
CA LEU A 54 10.75 -0.28 4.56
C LEU A 54 10.95 0.72 5.69
N MET A 55 10.93 2.03 5.40
CA MET A 55 11.19 3.10 6.36
C MET A 55 9.92 3.70 6.95
N LEU A 56 9.03 2.85 7.46
CA LEU A 56 7.77 3.29 8.06
C LEU A 56 7.95 3.80 9.51
N PRO A 57 7.10 4.73 9.97
CA PRO A 57 7.04 5.14 11.36
C PRO A 57 6.46 4.02 12.23
N GLU A 58 6.99 3.91 13.46
CA GLU A 58 6.56 2.99 14.54
C GLU A 58 6.82 1.49 14.32
N MET A 59 6.61 0.97 13.11
CA MET A 59 6.80 -0.44 12.75
C MET A 59 7.64 -0.52 11.48
N ASP A 60 8.72 -1.29 11.52
CA ASP A 60 9.61 -1.44 10.36
C ASP A 60 8.91 -2.26 9.27
N GLY A 61 9.06 -1.87 7.99
CA GLY A 61 8.48 -2.63 6.88
C GLY A 61 8.99 -4.07 6.78
N PHE A 62 10.11 -4.43 7.41
CA PHE A 62 10.53 -5.84 7.53
C PHE A 62 9.66 -6.67 8.48
N GLU A 63 8.88 -6.02 9.37
CA GLU A 63 7.98 -6.68 10.31
C GLU A 63 6.56 -6.87 9.76
N VAL A 64 6.25 -6.23 8.62
CA VAL A 64 4.99 -6.32 7.88
C VAL A 64 5.02 -7.55 6.95
#